data_AF-A0ABD5TUL6-F1
#
_entry.id   AF-A0ABD5TUL6-F1
#
_cell.length_a   1.000
_cell.length_b   1.000
_cell.length_c   1.000
_cell.angle_alpha   90.00
_cell.angle_beta   90.00
_cell.angle_gamma   90.00
#
_symmetry.space_group_name_H-M   'P 1'
#
loop_
_entity.id
_entity.type
_entity.pdbx_description
1 polymer ?
#
loop_
_entity_poly.entity_id
_entity_poly.type
_entity_poly.pdbx_seq_one_letter_code
_entity_poly.pdbx_strand_id
1 'polypeptide(L)' 'MTNASRLRDSTQIVLPWEAIDGLESRLNEEFVVTIFDESEEYCRIIGSPVEIKEVSEFLARQGVRVQ' A
#
# COMPACT_ATOMS: atom_id res chain seq x y z
N MET A 1 23.04 8.87 4.32
CA MET A 1 22.36 9.81 3.41
C MET A 1 20.97 9.26 3.12
N THR A 2 19.92 9.98 3.53
CA THR A 2 18.53 9.63 3.22
C THR A 2 18.33 9.83 1.73
N ASN A 3 18.38 8.75 0.95
CA ASN A 3 18.09 8.82 -0.48
C ASN A 3 16.60 9.07 -0.67
N ALA A 4 16.23 10.02 -1.54
CA ALA A 4 14.84 10.36 -1.83
C ALA A 4 13.97 9.12 -2.13
N SER A 5 14.56 8.08 -2.72
CA SER A 5 13.90 6.78 -2.94
C SER A 5 13.36 6.14 -1.65
N ARG A 6 14.12 6.14 -0.55
CA ARG A 6 13.64 5.56 0.73
C ARG A 6 12.45 6.32 1.30
N LEU A 7 12.43 7.64 1.11
CA LEU A 7 11.29 8.46 1.53
C LEU A 7 10.08 8.17 0.63
N ARG A 8 10.31 7.99 -0.68
CA ARG A 8 9.29 7.57 -1.66
C ARG A 8 8.66 6.23 -1.30
N ASP A 9 9.49 5.23 -1.02
CA ASP A 9 9.06 3.87 -0.68
C ASP A 9 8.28 3.86 0.65
N SER A 10 8.56 4.80 1.54
CA SER A 10 7.79 4.94 2.78
C SER A 10 6.39 5.54 2.55
N THR A 11 6.12 6.14 1.39
CA THR A 11 4.84 6.82 1.09
C THR A 11 3.97 6.08 0.09
N GLN A 12 4.44 4.93 -0.40
CA GLN A 12 3.68 4.13 -1.36
C GLN A 12 3.97 2.64 -1.25
N ILE A 13 3.01 1.82 -1.68
CA ILE A 13 3.16 0.39 -1.88
C ILE A 13 2.65 0.07 -3.28
N VAL A 14 3.37 -0.73 -4.05
CA VAL A 14 2.89 -1.26 -5.34
C VAL A 14 2.72 -2.77 -5.20
N LEU A 15 1.54 -3.28 -5.56
CA LEU A 15 1.18 -4.68 -5.43
C LEU A 15 0.11 -5.09 -6.45
N PRO A 16 -0.01 -6.39 -6.79
CA PRO A 16 -1.04 -6.86 -7.70
C PRO A 16 -2.45 -6.55 -7.18
N TRP A 17 -3.40 -6.26 -8.06
CA TRP A 17 -4.81 -6.07 -7.68
C TRP A 17 -5.37 -7.29 -6.93
N GLU A 18 -5.03 -8.51 -7.38
CA GLU A 18 -5.44 -9.76 -6.74
C GLU A 18 -5.02 -9.84 -5.25
N ALA A 19 -3.91 -9.18 -4.88
CA ALA A 19 -3.43 -9.19 -3.50
C ALA A 19 -4.30 -8.35 -2.55
N ILE A 20 -5.13 -7.44 -3.05
CA ILE A 20 -6.04 -6.62 -2.25
C ILE A 20 -7.52 -6.84 -2.60
N ASP A 21 -7.82 -7.82 -3.45
CA ASP A 21 -9.20 -8.16 -3.79
C ASP A 21 -10.01 -8.47 -2.52
N GLY A 22 -11.12 -7.74 -2.34
CA GLY A 22 -11.94 -7.79 -1.13
C GLY A 22 -11.37 -7.09 0.12
N LEU A 23 -10.16 -6.51 0.05
CA LEU A 23 -9.56 -5.70 1.12
C LEU A 23 -9.63 -4.19 0.83
N GLU A 24 -9.88 -3.79 -0.41
CA GLU A 24 -9.93 -2.39 -0.87
C GLU A 24 -10.85 -1.50 -0.04
N SER A 25 -12.08 -1.96 0.23
CA SER A 25 -13.05 -1.19 1.02
C SER A 25 -12.53 -0.96 2.43
N ARG A 26 -11.97 -2.01 3.06
CA ARG A 26 -11.39 -1.92 4.40
C ARG A 26 -10.18 -0.99 4.42
N LEU A 27 -9.35 -1.02 3.38
CA LEU A 27 -8.21 -0.12 3.27
C LEU A 27 -8.66 1.35 3.23
N ASN A 28 -9.73 1.66 2.49
CA ASN A 28 -10.27 3.02 2.41
C ASN A 28 -11.05 3.44 3.67
N GLU A 29 -11.59 2.49 4.44
CA GLU A 29 -12.33 2.76 5.68
C GLU A 29 -11.42 2.87 6.91
N GLU A 30 -10.40 2.02 7.01
CA GLU A 30 -9.51 1.92 8.17
C GLU A 30 -8.30 2.88 8.07
N PHE A 31 -7.90 3.31 6.86
CA PHE A 31 -6.69 4.09 6.64
C PHE A 31 -6.91 5.31 5.72
N VAL A 32 -6.11 6.35 5.91
CA VAL A 32 -6.11 7.54 5.06
C VAL A 32 -5.13 7.34 3.90
N VAL A 33 -5.53 6.48 2.97
CA VAL A 33 -4.74 6.14 1.78
C VAL A 33 -5.55 6.31 0.51
N THR A 34 -4.85 6.44 -0.61
CA THR A 34 -5.45 6.46 -1.95
C THR A 34 -4.88 5.30 -2.75
N ILE A 35 -5.77 4.52 -3.36
CA ILE A 35 -5.41 3.41 -4.25
C ILE A 35 -5.55 3.89 -5.68
N PHE A 36 -4.48 3.78 -6.46
CA PHE A 36 -4.43 4.14 -7.88
C PHE A 36 -4.14 2.90 -8.72
N ASP A 37 -4.76 2.83 -9.90
CA ASP A 37 -4.33 1.92 -10.95
C ASP A 37 -2.93 2.30 -11.44
N GLU A 38 -1.93 1.45 -11.18
CA GLU A 38 -0.60 1.59 -11.76
C GLU A 38 -0.56 0.96 -13.16
N SER A 39 -1.23 -0.18 -13.32
CA SER A 39 -1.45 -0.88 -14.59
C SER A 39 -2.68 -1.80 -14.47
N GLU A 40 -2.98 -2.56 -15.52
CA GLU A 40 -4.10 -3.53 -15.52
C GLU A 40 -3.96 -4.61 -14.44
N GLU A 41 -2.73 -4.94 -14.03
CA GLU A 41 -2.46 -6.02 -13.06
C GLU A 41 -2.05 -5.50 -11.67
N TYR A 42 -1.64 -4.23 -11.58
CA TYR A 42 -1.05 -3.65 -10.37
C TYR A 42 -1.74 -2.39 -9.92
N CYS A 43 -1.85 -2.25 -8.61
CA CYS A 43 -2.28 -1.03 -7.94
C CYS A 43 -1.11 -0.39 -7.19
N ARG A 44 -1.23 0.91 -6.95
CA ARG A 44 -0.37 1.67 -6.05
C ARG A 44 -1.21 2.27 -4.93
N ILE A 45 -0.89 1.89 -3.69
CA ILE A 45 -1.42 2.53 -2.49
C ILE A 45 -0.49 3.69 -2.14
N ILE A 46 -1.04 4.89 -1.92
CA ILE A 46 -0.29 6.10 -1.58
C ILE A 46 -0.84 6.66 -0.28
N GLY A 47 0.05 7.07 0.62
CA GLY A 47 -0.33 7.61 1.93
C GLY A 47 0.84 8.27 2.65
N SER A 48 0.60 8.75 3.87
CA SER A 48 1.68 9.22 4.72
C SER A 48 2.59 8.05 5.16
N PRO A 49 3.85 8.30 5.58
CA PRO A 49 4.72 7.23 6.05
C PRO A 49 4.18 6.40 7.22
N VAL A 50 3.36 7.01 8.07
CA VAL A 50 2.73 6.30 9.19
C VAL A 50 1.63 5.37 8.67
N GLU A 51 0.74 5.89 7.81
CA GLU A 51 -0.35 5.13 7.19
C GLU A 51 0.20 3.94 6.39
N ILE A 52 1.23 4.15 5.57
CA ILE A 52 1.82 3.10 4.74
C ILE A 52 2.47 1.99 5.58
N LYS A 53 3.06 2.34 6.72
CA LYS A 53 3.57 1.34 7.66
C LYS A 53 2.43 0.51 8.26
N GLU A 54 1.33 1.14 8.67
CA GLU A 54 0.18 0.44 9.24
C GLU A 54 -0.54 -0.43 8.20
N VAL A 55 -0.71 0.06 6.97
CA VAL A 55 -1.22 -0.71 5.83
C VAL A 55 -0.33 -1.91 5.54
N SER A 56 0.99 -1.74 5.54
CA SER A 56 1.93 -2.86 5.33
C SER A 56 1.75 -3.95 6.39
N GLU A 57 1.60 -3.57 7.66
CA GLU A 57 1.35 -4.51 8.76
C GLU A 57 -0.03 -5.14 8.70
N PHE A 58 -1.05 -4.42 8.24
CA PHE A 58 -2.39 -4.94 8.00
C PHE A 58 -2.37 -6.00 6.90
N LEU A 59 -1.77 -5.69 5.75
CA LEU A 59 -1.63 -6.59 4.61
C LEU A 59 -0.86 -7.85 4.99
N ALA A 60 0.24 -7.72 5.74
CA ALA A 60 1.00 -8.88 6.24
C ALA A 60 0.14 -9.81 7.11
N ARG A 61 -0.77 -9.26 7.93
CA ARG A 61 -1.72 -10.05 8.75
C ARG A 61 -2.79 -10.75 7.91
N GLN A 62 -3.11 -10.25 6.72
CA GLN A 62 -3.98 -10.92 5.75
C GLN A 62 -3.22 -11.91 4.84
N GLY A 63 -1.91 -12.09 5.05
CA GLY A 63 -1.06 -12.98 4.26
C GLY A 63 -0.43 -12.34 3.01
N VAL A 64 -0.64 -11.04 2.80
CA VAL A 64 -0.12 -10.29 1.67
C VAL A 64 1.27 -9.76 2.03
N ARG A 65 2.29 -10.15 1.25
CA ARG A 65 3.66 -9.66 1.43
C ARG A 65 3.91 -8.46 0.54
N VAL A 66 4.19 -7.32 1.17
CA VAL A 66 4.64 -6.09 0.52
C VAL A 66 6.16 -5.98 0.65
N GLN A 67 6.84 -5.51 -0.41
CA GLN A 67 8.30 -5.51 -0.53
C GLN A 67 8.88 -4.10 -0.44
#